data_AF-L8PCP9-F1
#
_entry.id   AF-L8PCP9-F1
#
_cell.length_a   1.000
_cell.length_b   1.000
_cell.length_c   1.000
_cell.angle_alpha   90.00
_cell.angle_beta   90.00
_cell.angle_gamma   90.00
#
_symmetry.space_group_name_H-M   'P 1'
#
loop_
_entity.id
_entity.type
_entity.pdbx_description
1 polymer ?
#
loop_
_entity_poly.entity_id
_entity_poly.type
_entity_poly.pdbx_seq_one_letter_code
_entity_poly.pdbx_strand_id
1 'polypeptide(L)'
;MDYCLMRTLTRVGALSTVAAAAVFCVPAAAHATGSGDDTYTVQLRQELPRTATTDDGGAPQESREECPGIPDGQDGWHFVLPGNSSEFVKLTVTFAPGGQQVVTDFGPPSDKHAYVASQPGAELTSAVAEVKGGDLELFNLSHTCPATDDTKPDDSPVPTDDTSSEPSEEPSQEPSQEPSATPSTETSPSAGSDDSASPAASSSPSAAGGGAPAEGDLAETGNGAPVGVLSAAAAALLAAGGYLVFRRRKAAGQG
;
A
#
# COMPACT_ATOMS: atom_id res chain seq x y z
N MET A 1 -76.42 -8.65 25.53
CA MET A 1 -76.66 -7.20 25.51
C MET A 1 -75.70 -6.62 26.54
N ASP A 2 -74.54 -6.06 26.23
CA ASP A 2 -73.95 -5.57 24.99
C ASP A 2 -72.43 -5.65 25.14
N TYR A 3 -71.75 -6.03 24.06
CA TYR A 3 -70.31 -6.00 23.96
C TYR A 3 -69.84 -4.54 23.79
N CYS A 4 -68.95 -4.06 24.66
CA CYS A 4 -68.19 -2.84 24.38
C CYS A 4 -66.83 -3.20 23.78
N LEU A 5 -66.72 -2.81 22.52
CA LEU A 5 -65.68 -3.08 21.53
C LEU A 5 -64.66 -1.93 21.52
N MET A 6 -63.38 -2.28 21.33
CA MET A 6 -62.27 -1.44 20.81
C MET A 6 -61.78 -0.29 21.71
N ARG A 7 -60.47 -0.05 21.83
CA ARG A 7 -59.58 0.27 20.71
C ARG A 7 -58.11 0.09 21.12
N THR A 8 -57.47 -0.94 20.58
CA THR A 8 -56.02 -1.13 20.65
C THR A 8 -55.37 -0.24 19.60
N LEU A 9 -54.57 0.74 20.02
CA LEU A 9 -53.78 1.60 19.13
C LEU A 9 -52.41 0.96 18.88
N THR A 10 -52.27 0.27 17.76
CA THR A 10 -50.98 -0.20 17.26
C THR A 10 -50.24 0.97 16.61
N ARG A 11 -49.15 1.42 17.23
CA ARG A 11 -48.22 2.39 16.61
C ARG A 11 -47.40 1.66 15.54
N VAL A 12 -47.64 2.00 14.27
CA VAL A 12 -46.80 1.60 13.14
C VAL A 12 -45.59 2.53 13.12
N GLY A 13 -44.42 2.02 13.53
CA GLY A 13 -43.14 2.68 13.33
C GLY A 13 -42.70 2.53 11.87
N ALA A 14 -42.49 3.65 11.19
CA ALA A 14 -41.90 3.68 9.86
C ALA A 14 -40.40 3.32 9.98
N LEU A 15 -40.03 2.14 9.47
CA LEU A 15 -38.64 1.77 9.25
C LEU A 15 -38.12 2.52 8.01
N SER A 16 -37.34 3.58 8.23
CA SER A 16 -36.56 4.22 7.17
C SER A 16 -35.41 3.30 6.78
N THR A 17 -35.53 2.64 5.63
CA THR A 17 -34.43 1.92 4.99
C THR A 17 -33.46 2.93 4.38
N VAL A 18 -32.31 3.13 5.03
CA VAL A 18 -31.17 3.84 4.42
C VAL A 18 -30.53 2.88 3.43
N ALA A 19 -30.85 3.06 2.14
CA ALA A 19 -30.15 2.39 1.06
C ALA A 19 -28.76 3.03 0.92
N ALA A 20 -27.75 2.41 1.52
CA ALA A 20 -26.35 2.72 1.25
C ALA A 20 -26.02 2.23 -0.17
N ALA A 21 -26.14 3.12 -1.16
CA ALA A 21 -25.62 2.87 -2.49
C ALA A 21 -24.09 2.95 -2.44
N ALA A 22 -23.45 1.81 -2.18
CA ALA A 22 -22.02 1.65 -2.41
C ALA A 22 -21.78 1.75 -3.93
N VAL A 23 -21.36 2.93 -4.38
CA VAL A 23 -20.86 3.13 -5.75
C VAL A 23 -19.51 2.44 -5.82
N PHE A 24 -19.52 1.17 -6.24
CA PHE A 24 -18.30 0.52 -6.73
C PHE A 24 -17.91 1.23 -8.04
N CYS A 25 -16.96 2.15 -7.93
CA CYS A 25 -16.22 2.65 -9.08
C CYS A 25 -15.43 1.47 -9.66
N VAL A 26 -15.95 0.85 -10.72
CA VAL A 26 -15.17 -0.06 -11.56
C VAL A 26 -14.26 0.82 -12.42
N PRO A 27 -12.93 0.74 -12.30
CA PRO A 27 -12.04 1.39 -13.25
C PRO A 27 -12.17 0.65 -14.59
N ALA A 28 -12.78 1.31 -15.58
CA ALA A 28 -12.71 0.85 -16.95
C ALA A 28 -11.26 1.04 -17.44
N ALA A 29 -10.50 -0.06 -17.48
CA ALA A 29 -9.20 -0.09 -18.13
C ALA A 29 -9.39 0.10 -19.64
N ALA A 30 -9.26 1.34 -20.10
CA ALA A 30 -9.12 1.64 -21.52
C ALA A 30 -7.69 1.30 -21.95
N HIS A 31 -7.50 0.15 -22.59
CA HIS A 31 -6.23 -0.21 -23.22
C HIS A 31 -6.03 0.67 -24.46
N ALA A 32 -5.15 1.67 -24.36
CA ALA A 32 -4.64 2.43 -25.50
C ALA A 32 -3.21 1.96 -25.79
N THR A 33 -2.94 1.58 -27.04
CA THR A 33 -1.62 1.24 -27.55
C THR A 33 -0.91 2.52 -28.01
N GLY A 34 0.31 2.81 -27.53
CA GLY A 34 0.93 4.09 -27.89
C GLY A 34 2.37 4.42 -27.47
N SER A 35 3.32 3.47 -27.42
CA SER A 35 4.78 3.68 -27.57
C SER A 35 5.38 4.97 -26.95
N GLY A 36 5.84 4.87 -25.71
CA GLY A 36 6.89 5.74 -25.15
C GLY A 36 7.01 5.62 -23.64
N ASP A 37 5.86 5.68 -22.96
CA ASP A 37 5.74 5.72 -21.49
C ASP A 37 4.45 5.01 -21.06
N ASP A 38 4.09 3.92 -21.74
CA ASP A 38 2.82 3.22 -21.52
C ASP A 38 2.84 2.52 -20.16
N THR A 39 2.40 3.25 -19.13
CA THR A 39 2.12 2.67 -17.82
C THR A 39 0.77 1.99 -17.83
N TYR A 40 0.66 0.87 -17.13
CA TYR A 40 -0.61 0.18 -16.92
C TYR A 40 -0.77 -0.21 -15.45
N THR A 41 -2.02 -0.50 -15.07
CA THR A 41 -2.37 -0.82 -13.69
C THR A 41 -2.43 -2.33 -13.48
N VAL A 42 -1.83 -2.80 -12.40
CA VAL A 42 -1.86 -4.19 -11.95
C VAL A 42 -2.36 -4.30 -10.53
N GLN A 43 -2.98 -5.45 -10.21
CA GLN A 43 -3.55 -5.72 -8.89
C GLN A 43 -2.69 -6.69 -8.08
N LEU A 44 -2.86 -6.67 -6.77
CA LEU A 44 -2.21 -7.61 -5.87
C LEU A 44 -2.76 -9.03 -6.08
N ARG A 45 -1.87 -10.02 -6.08
CA ARG A 45 -2.24 -11.44 -6.18
C ARG A 45 -2.92 -11.97 -4.91
N GLN A 46 -2.43 -11.57 -3.74
CA GLN A 46 -2.90 -12.04 -2.45
C GLN A 46 -4.33 -11.57 -2.17
N GLU A 47 -5.09 -12.39 -1.44
CA GLU A 47 -6.43 -12.04 -0.98
C GLU A 47 -6.38 -10.90 0.05
N LEU A 48 -7.42 -10.07 0.03
CA LEU A 48 -7.61 -8.93 0.93
C LEU A 48 -9.03 -9.01 1.55
N PRO A 49 -9.23 -8.50 2.79
CA PRO A 49 -8.24 -7.81 3.63
C PRO A 49 -7.21 -8.77 4.27
N ARG A 50 -6.04 -8.24 4.63
CA ARG A 50 -5.02 -9.01 5.38
C ARG A 50 -4.23 -8.15 6.36
N THR A 51 -3.77 -8.74 7.46
CA THR A 51 -2.81 -8.14 8.40
C THR A 51 -1.37 -8.59 8.12
N ALA A 52 -0.39 -7.92 8.72
CA ALA A 52 1.01 -8.35 8.64
C ALA A 52 1.25 -9.71 9.30
N THR A 53 0.36 -10.13 10.21
CA THR A 53 0.42 -11.39 10.96
C THR A 53 -0.45 -12.51 10.38
N THR A 54 -1.04 -12.30 9.20
CA THR A 54 -1.87 -13.33 8.54
C THR A 54 -1.02 -14.52 8.12
N ASP A 55 -1.37 -15.72 8.59
CA ASP A 55 -0.67 -16.98 8.30
C ASP A 55 -1.53 -17.86 7.38
N ASP A 56 -1.67 -17.43 6.11
CA ASP A 56 -2.43 -18.12 5.06
C ASP A 56 -1.53 -18.75 4.00
N GLY A 57 -0.20 -18.64 4.17
CA GLY A 57 0.80 -19.05 3.17
C GLY A 57 0.90 -18.10 1.96
N GLY A 58 0.10 -17.02 1.90
CA GLY A 58 0.08 -16.08 0.80
C GLY A 58 1.21 -15.04 0.83
N ALA A 59 1.71 -14.72 2.03
CA ALA A 59 3.00 -14.04 2.22
C ALA A 59 3.56 -14.42 3.61
N PRO A 60 4.79 -14.98 3.69
CA PRO A 60 5.42 -15.33 4.96
C PRO A 60 5.73 -14.09 5.81
N GLN A 61 5.85 -14.33 7.11
CA GLN A 61 6.33 -13.35 8.08
C GLN A 61 7.84 -13.48 8.22
N GLU A 62 8.55 -12.38 8.03
CA GLU A 62 10.01 -12.29 8.15
C GLU A 62 10.39 -11.32 9.28
N SER A 63 11.66 -11.32 9.65
CA SER A 63 12.18 -10.39 10.65
C SER A 63 12.28 -8.96 10.12
N ARG A 64 12.54 -8.01 11.03
CA ARG A 64 12.52 -6.58 10.72
C ARG A 64 13.59 -6.21 9.68
N GLU A 65 14.70 -6.92 9.71
CA GLU A 65 15.87 -6.74 8.85
C GLU A 65 15.54 -6.94 7.36
N GLU A 66 14.54 -7.77 7.05
CA GLU A 66 14.07 -8.02 5.69
C GLU A 66 13.13 -6.92 5.16
N CYS A 67 12.75 -5.96 6.01
CA CYS A 67 11.94 -4.80 5.66
C CYS A 67 12.71 -3.48 5.86
N PRO A 68 13.65 -3.15 4.96
CA PRO A 68 14.42 -1.91 5.03
C PRO A 68 13.54 -0.67 5.03
N GLY A 69 13.93 0.32 5.83
CA GLY A 69 13.27 1.64 5.89
C GLY A 69 11.99 1.67 6.72
N ILE A 70 11.49 0.55 7.23
CA ILE A 70 10.29 0.52 8.07
C ILE A 70 10.63 1.00 9.50
N PRO A 71 9.99 2.07 10.01
CA PRO A 71 10.27 2.59 11.35
C PRO A 71 9.87 1.62 12.47
N ASP A 72 10.62 1.59 13.57
CA ASP A 72 10.34 0.73 14.72
C ASP A 72 8.88 0.86 15.21
N GLY A 73 8.30 -0.27 15.64
CA GLY A 73 6.92 -0.33 16.09
C GLY A 73 5.87 -0.19 14.98
N GLN A 74 6.25 -0.31 13.71
CA GLN A 74 5.32 -0.42 12.57
C GLN A 74 5.41 -1.77 11.88
N ASP A 75 4.31 -2.19 11.26
CA ASP A 75 4.29 -3.35 10.37
C ASP A 75 4.95 -2.99 9.04
N GLY A 76 5.82 -3.86 8.55
CA GLY A 76 6.48 -3.76 7.24
C GLY A 76 5.80 -4.62 6.18
N TRP A 77 5.69 -4.08 4.98
CA TRP A 77 5.08 -4.73 3.82
C TRP A 77 6.02 -4.65 2.63
N HIS A 78 6.40 -5.79 2.05
CA HIS A 78 7.31 -5.84 0.91
C HIS A 78 6.59 -6.34 -0.34
N PHE A 79 6.38 -5.46 -1.30
CA PHE A 79 5.75 -5.78 -2.59
C PHE A 79 6.80 -5.94 -3.68
N VAL A 80 6.58 -6.92 -4.57
CA VAL A 80 7.51 -7.27 -5.65
C VAL A 80 6.78 -7.48 -6.97
N LEU A 81 7.36 -6.93 -8.04
CA LEU A 81 6.99 -7.27 -9.41
C LEU A 81 7.66 -8.58 -9.87
N PRO A 82 6.89 -9.57 -10.40
CA PRO A 82 7.47 -10.76 -11.00
C PRO A 82 8.18 -10.45 -12.33
N GLY A 83 9.03 -11.38 -12.80
CA GLY A 83 9.80 -11.19 -14.03
C GLY A 83 10.92 -10.16 -13.87
N ASN A 84 11.52 -9.69 -14.98
CA ASN A 84 12.61 -8.68 -14.97
C ASN A 84 12.42 -7.58 -16.03
N SER A 85 11.23 -7.49 -16.61
CA SER A 85 10.92 -6.58 -17.72
C SER A 85 10.05 -5.39 -17.31
N SER A 86 9.71 -5.28 -16.02
CA SER A 86 8.74 -4.33 -15.50
C SER A 86 9.26 -3.67 -14.23
N GLU A 87 8.89 -2.42 -14.02
CA GLU A 87 9.30 -1.58 -12.91
C GLU A 87 8.08 -0.88 -12.31
N PHE A 88 8.09 -0.65 -10.99
CA PHE A 88 7.05 0.16 -10.35
C PHE A 88 7.19 1.62 -10.78
N VAL A 89 6.05 2.27 -10.99
CA VAL A 89 5.97 3.73 -11.23
C VAL A 89 5.24 4.40 -10.06
N LYS A 90 4.17 3.76 -9.58
CA LYS A 90 3.41 4.22 -8.43
C LYS A 90 2.76 3.02 -7.75
N LEU A 91 2.85 2.92 -6.43
CA LEU A 91 2.10 1.96 -5.66
C LEU A 91 1.12 2.70 -4.76
N THR A 92 -0.16 2.37 -4.84
CA THR A 92 -1.20 2.91 -3.96
C THR A 92 -1.73 1.79 -3.09
N VAL A 93 -1.53 1.89 -1.78
CA VAL A 93 -2.04 0.95 -0.79
C VAL A 93 -3.04 1.64 0.14
N THR A 94 -3.98 0.88 0.69
CA THR A 94 -4.94 1.41 1.67
C THR A 94 -5.01 0.49 2.88
N PHE A 95 -4.80 1.06 4.06
CA PHE A 95 -4.83 0.37 5.34
C PHE A 95 -6.04 0.76 6.19
N ALA A 96 -6.52 -0.17 7.01
CA ALA A 96 -7.55 0.05 8.00
C ALA A 96 -7.06 -0.44 9.39
N PRO A 97 -6.85 0.45 10.37
CA PRO A 97 -6.77 1.90 10.25
C PRO A 97 -5.54 2.36 9.42
N GLY A 98 -5.53 3.61 8.97
CA GLY A 98 -4.35 4.22 8.32
C GLY A 98 -4.64 4.96 7.02
N GLY A 99 -5.72 4.61 6.32
CA GLY A 99 -6.11 5.27 5.07
C GLY A 99 -5.20 4.93 3.89
N GLN A 100 -5.26 5.74 2.84
CA GLN A 100 -4.50 5.53 1.60
C GLN A 100 -3.09 6.11 1.70
N GLN A 101 -2.11 5.35 1.24
CA GLN A 101 -0.73 5.78 1.05
C GLN A 101 -0.34 5.62 -0.42
N VAL A 102 0.42 6.60 -0.95
CA VAL A 102 0.96 6.59 -2.31
C VAL A 102 2.48 6.56 -2.22
N VAL A 103 3.08 5.54 -2.81
CA VAL A 103 4.51 5.25 -2.78
C VAL A 103 5.07 5.45 -4.18
N THR A 104 6.15 6.22 -4.25
CA THR A 104 6.87 6.58 -5.49
C THR A 104 8.38 6.40 -5.35
N ASP A 105 8.83 5.91 -4.20
CA ASP A 105 10.21 5.55 -3.91
C ASP A 105 10.30 4.02 -3.84
N PHE A 106 11.20 3.43 -4.63
CA PHE A 106 11.28 1.98 -4.84
C PHE A 106 12.73 1.50 -4.69
N GLY A 107 12.87 0.23 -4.35
CA GLY A 107 14.15 -0.38 -4.03
C GLY A 107 14.58 -0.16 -2.57
N PRO A 108 15.80 -0.61 -2.21
CA PRO A 108 16.71 -1.47 -2.98
C PRO A 108 16.17 -2.92 -3.15
N PRO A 109 16.77 -3.79 -4.00
CA PRO A 109 17.90 -3.58 -4.90
C PRO A 109 17.55 -2.97 -6.27
N SER A 110 16.27 -2.79 -6.57
CA SER A 110 15.79 -2.21 -7.84
C SER A 110 14.38 -1.66 -7.66
N ASP A 111 13.89 -0.93 -8.65
CA ASP A 111 12.54 -0.35 -8.69
C ASP A 111 11.41 -1.40 -8.79
N LYS A 112 11.74 -2.68 -8.59
CA LYS A 112 10.81 -3.80 -8.52
C LYS A 112 10.39 -4.15 -7.10
N HIS A 113 10.98 -3.48 -6.12
CA HIS A 113 10.72 -3.68 -4.69
C HIS A 113 10.08 -2.42 -4.13
N ALA A 114 8.99 -2.58 -3.38
CA ALA A 114 8.37 -1.48 -2.67
C ALA A 114 8.18 -1.87 -1.21
N TYR A 115 8.61 -0.99 -0.32
CA TYR A 115 8.49 -1.17 1.12
C TYR A 115 7.50 -0.14 1.66
N VAL A 116 6.51 -0.60 2.42
CA VAL A 116 5.48 0.26 3.00
C VAL A 116 5.33 -0.05 4.48
N ALA A 117 5.08 0.99 5.28
CA ALA A 117 4.84 0.87 6.71
C ALA A 117 3.36 1.08 7.03
N SER A 118 2.84 0.36 8.02
CA SER A 118 1.52 0.62 8.60
C SER A 118 1.56 0.59 10.12
N GLN A 119 0.49 1.08 10.75
CA GLN A 119 0.30 0.86 12.18
C GLN A 119 0.26 -0.65 12.48
N PRO A 120 0.74 -1.10 13.66
CA PRO A 120 0.63 -2.48 14.09
C PRO A 120 -0.80 -2.99 14.02
N GLY A 121 -0.98 -4.15 13.39
CA GLY A 121 -2.28 -4.81 13.25
C GLY A 121 -3.21 -4.16 12.22
N ALA A 122 -2.74 -3.18 11.44
CA ALA A 122 -3.54 -2.60 10.37
C ALA A 122 -3.81 -3.63 9.26
N GLU A 123 -5.03 -3.59 8.73
CA GLU A 123 -5.44 -4.43 7.61
C GLU A 123 -5.15 -3.72 6.29
N LEU A 124 -4.34 -4.34 5.44
CA LEU A 124 -4.25 -3.99 4.02
C LEU A 124 -5.58 -4.34 3.36
N THR A 125 -6.28 -3.35 2.82
CA THR A 125 -7.61 -3.51 2.19
C THR A 125 -7.59 -3.30 0.68
N SER A 126 -6.57 -2.61 0.16
CA SER A 126 -6.37 -2.42 -1.27
C SER A 126 -4.88 -2.20 -1.56
N ALA A 127 -4.39 -2.77 -2.66
CA ALA A 127 -3.06 -2.51 -3.19
C ALA A 127 -3.12 -2.55 -4.73
N VAL A 128 -2.78 -1.43 -5.35
CA VAL A 128 -2.84 -1.23 -6.79
C VAL A 128 -1.56 -0.54 -7.24
N ALA A 129 -0.91 -1.08 -8.26
CA ALA A 129 0.33 -0.51 -8.78
C ALA A 129 0.17 -0.04 -10.23
N GLU A 130 0.74 1.11 -10.54
CA GLU A 130 1.10 1.48 -11.91
C GLU A 130 2.51 1.01 -12.17
N VAL A 131 2.67 0.31 -13.28
CA VAL A 131 3.94 -0.28 -13.72
C VAL A 131 4.23 0.12 -15.15
N LYS A 132 5.51 0.12 -15.52
CA LYS A 132 5.97 0.31 -16.89
C LYS A 132 6.77 -0.91 -17.33
N GLY A 133 6.74 -1.20 -18.64
CA GLY A 133 7.46 -2.31 -19.23
C GLY A 133 6.82 -3.68 -18.98
N GLY A 134 7.18 -4.65 -19.83
CA GLY A 134 6.63 -6.01 -19.80
C GLY A 134 5.11 -6.06 -19.96
N ASP A 135 4.55 -7.24 -19.68
CA ASP A 135 3.11 -7.49 -19.62
C ASP A 135 2.84 -8.28 -18.34
N LEU A 136 2.29 -7.60 -17.34
CA LEU A 136 1.99 -8.17 -16.03
C LEU A 136 0.49 -8.01 -15.75
N GLU A 137 -0.13 -9.06 -15.24
CA GLU A 137 -1.52 -8.97 -14.78
C GLU A 137 -1.59 -8.65 -13.28
N LEU A 138 -0.63 -9.18 -12.52
CA LEU A 138 -0.62 -9.16 -11.07
C LEU A 138 0.80 -8.95 -10.52
N PHE A 139 0.90 -8.35 -9.34
CA PHE A 139 2.11 -8.29 -8.53
C PHE A 139 1.93 -9.04 -7.20
N ASN A 140 3.01 -9.25 -6.45
CA ASN A 140 3.00 -10.08 -5.25
C ASN A 140 3.36 -9.25 -4.01
N LEU A 141 2.72 -9.55 -2.89
CA LEU A 141 3.27 -9.31 -1.57
C LEU A 141 4.29 -10.43 -1.28
N SER A 142 5.58 -10.10 -1.23
CA SER A 142 6.63 -11.10 -1.03
C SER A 142 6.63 -11.61 0.41
N HIS A 143 6.62 -10.70 1.37
CA HIS A 143 6.62 -11.01 2.79
C HIS A 143 6.11 -9.81 3.60
N THR A 144 5.82 -10.05 4.87
CA THR A 144 5.47 -9.02 5.86
C THR A 144 6.42 -9.09 7.04
N CYS A 145 6.63 -7.97 7.73
CA CYS A 145 7.45 -7.89 8.93
C CYS A 145 6.60 -7.26 10.04
N PRO A 146 5.87 -8.06 10.84
CA PRO A 146 5.07 -7.54 11.93
C PRO A 146 5.90 -6.66 12.88
N ALA A 147 5.29 -5.63 13.44
CA ALA A 147 5.89 -4.88 14.53
C ALA A 147 6.18 -5.83 15.70
N THR A 148 7.40 -5.77 16.26
CA THR A 148 7.69 -6.48 17.49
C THR A 148 7.00 -5.76 18.66
N ASP A 149 6.34 -6.53 19.52
CA ASP A 149 5.55 -6.05 20.66
C ASP A 149 6.38 -5.40 21.78
N ASP A 150 7.63 -5.00 21.54
CA ASP A 150 8.48 -4.33 22.53
C ASP A 150 7.91 -2.98 23.00
N THR A 151 6.83 -2.51 22.34
CA THR A 151 6.04 -1.35 22.78
C THR A 151 4.56 -1.69 22.97
N LYS A 152 4.20 -2.91 23.36
CA LYS A 152 2.88 -3.16 23.92
C LYS A 152 2.73 -2.22 25.13
N PRO A 153 1.80 -1.23 25.13
CA PRO A 153 1.44 -0.56 26.36
C PRO A 153 1.03 -1.68 27.32
N ASP A 154 1.63 -1.70 28.50
CA ASP A 154 1.24 -2.60 29.58
C ASP A 154 -0.21 -2.25 29.97
N ASP A 155 -1.16 -2.76 29.19
CA ASP A 155 -2.60 -2.74 29.42
C ASP A 155 -3.00 -4.06 30.12
N SER A 156 -2.03 -4.66 30.84
CA SER A 156 -2.35 -5.56 31.93
C SER A 156 -2.76 -4.67 33.10
N PRO A 157 -4.06 -4.57 33.47
CA PRO A 157 -4.38 -4.07 34.79
C PRO A 157 -3.67 -5.00 35.77
N VAL A 158 -2.63 -4.52 36.45
CA VAL A 158 -2.01 -5.23 37.56
C VAL A 158 -3.14 -5.58 38.52
N PRO A 159 -3.53 -6.86 38.70
CA PRO A 159 -4.40 -7.20 39.80
C PRO A 159 -3.59 -6.94 41.07
N THR A 160 -4.01 -5.95 41.85
CA THR A 160 -3.58 -5.82 43.24
C THR A 160 -4.17 -7.00 44.01
N ASP A 161 -3.56 -8.17 43.88
CA ASP A 161 -3.76 -9.29 44.80
C ASP A 161 -2.93 -9.02 46.06
N ASP A 162 -3.51 -8.22 46.95
CA ASP A 162 -3.22 -8.29 48.38
C ASP A 162 -3.70 -9.66 48.88
N THR A 163 -2.84 -10.68 48.94
CA THR A 163 -2.87 -11.69 50.01
C THR A 163 -1.52 -12.40 50.14
N SER A 164 -0.78 -11.96 51.14
CA SER A 164 0.31 -12.64 51.85
C SER A 164 -0.03 -14.09 52.25
N SER A 165 0.86 -15.04 51.95
CA SER A 165 1.51 -15.95 52.94
C SER A 165 2.47 -16.94 52.26
N GLU A 166 3.74 -16.89 52.68
CA GLU A 166 4.82 -17.90 52.57
C GLU A 166 4.43 -19.27 53.25
N PRO A 167 5.22 -20.38 53.19
CA PRO A 167 6.67 -20.49 52.91
C PRO A 167 7.20 -21.71 52.08
N SER A 168 8.45 -21.55 51.62
CA SER A 168 9.60 -22.48 51.60
C SER A 168 9.41 -23.99 51.38
N GLU A 169 10.07 -24.56 50.35
CA GLU A 169 10.99 -25.72 50.45
C GLU A 169 11.96 -25.78 49.23
N GLU A 170 13.27 -25.66 49.52
CA GLU A 170 14.41 -26.22 48.75
C GLU A 170 14.55 -27.73 49.11
N PRO A 171 15.22 -28.63 48.33
CA PRO A 171 16.56 -28.40 47.79
C PRO A 171 16.98 -29.11 46.46
N SER A 172 18.08 -28.57 45.89
CA SER A 172 19.27 -29.23 45.32
C SER A 172 19.13 -30.45 44.39
N GLN A 173 19.64 -30.36 43.14
CA GLN A 173 20.73 -31.21 42.59
C GLN A 173 21.46 -30.51 41.40
N GLU A 174 22.77 -30.29 41.57
CA GLU A 174 23.83 -30.17 40.53
C GLU A 174 24.07 -31.53 39.81
N PRO A 175 25.04 -31.75 38.86
CA PRO A 175 25.99 -30.86 38.16
C PRO A 175 26.14 -31.10 36.62
N SER A 176 26.87 -30.18 35.97
CA SER A 176 27.94 -30.37 34.95
C SER A 176 27.73 -31.31 33.75
N GLN A 177 27.85 -30.78 32.51
CA GLN A 177 28.79 -31.29 31.49
C GLN A 177 29.31 -30.17 30.57
N GLU A 178 30.57 -30.37 30.18
CA GLU A 178 31.61 -29.50 29.63
C GLU A 178 31.54 -29.20 28.10
N PRO A 179 32.46 -28.35 27.59
CA PRO A 179 32.46 -27.82 26.22
C PRO A 179 33.28 -28.68 25.23
N SER A 180 33.01 -28.52 23.94
CA SER A 180 33.93 -28.89 22.83
C SER A 180 33.55 -28.09 21.59
N ALA A 181 34.40 -27.15 21.14
CA ALA A 181 35.44 -27.35 20.11
C ALA A 181 34.79 -27.63 18.74
N THR A 182 34.97 -26.81 17.69
CA THR A 182 36.23 -26.36 17.09
C THR A 182 35.98 -25.22 16.08
N PRO A 183 36.91 -24.27 15.90
CA PRO A 183 36.91 -23.33 14.77
C PRO A 183 37.57 -23.99 13.55
N SER A 184 36.90 -23.97 12.40
CA SER A 184 37.55 -24.23 11.11
C SER A 184 37.81 -22.90 10.42
N THR A 185 39.07 -22.50 10.52
CA THR A 185 39.80 -21.63 9.60
C THR A 185 39.84 -22.26 8.19
N GLU A 186 40.32 -21.49 7.21
CA GLU A 186 40.60 -21.82 5.79
C GLU A 186 39.45 -21.35 4.86
N THR A 187 39.60 -20.40 3.94
CA THR A 187 40.69 -20.28 2.95
C THR A 187 40.70 -18.85 2.37
N SER A 188 41.88 -18.23 2.38
CA SER A 188 42.32 -17.11 1.53
C SER A 188 42.84 -17.66 0.19
N PRO A 189 43.22 -16.89 -0.85
CA PRO A 189 42.66 -15.70 -1.49
C PRO A 189 42.35 -15.98 -3.00
N SER A 190 41.78 -15.02 -3.72
CA SER A 190 42.16 -14.82 -5.13
C SER A 190 41.95 -13.38 -5.54
N ALA A 191 43.09 -12.71 -5.72
CA ALA A 191 43.24 -11.55 -6.57
C ALA A 191 43.14 -12.00 -8.04
N GLY A 192 42.43 -11.21 -8.84
CA GLY A 192 42.46 -11.20 -10.30
C GLY A 192 41.88 -9.84 -10.68
N SER A 193 42.75 -8.84 -10.87
CA SER A 193 43.36 -8.48 -12.15
C SER A 193 42.35 -7.85 -13.10
N ASP A 194 42.56 -6.55 -13.28
CA ASP A 194 42.65 -5.84 -14.55
C ASP A 194 41.71 -6.33 -15.68
N ASP A 195 40.78 -5.47 -16.11
CA ASP A 195 40.85 -5.03 -17.49
C ASP A 195 40.21 -3.65 -17.72
N SER A 196 40.82 -2.99 -18.67
CA SER A 196 40.73 -1.60 -19.05
C SER A 196 39.84 -1.51 -20.28
N ALA A 197 38.78 -0.69 -20.24
CA ALA A 197 38.16 -0.21 -21.48
C ALA A 197 37.40 1.09 -21.22
N SER A 198 38.09 2.19 -21.48
CA SER A 198 37.47 3.45 -21.86
C SER A 198 37.00 3.34 -23.31
N PRO A 199 35.74 3.69 -23.63
CA PRO A 199 35.40 4.19 -24.96
C PRO A 199 35.07 5.68 -24.91
N ALA A 200 35.46 6.30 -26.02
CA ALA A 200 35.55 7.72 -26.26
C ALA A 200 34.19 8.44 -26.37
N ALA A 201 34.25 9.74 -26.12
CA ALA A 201 33.25 10.73 -26.46
C ALA A 201 33.03 10.84 -27.98
N SER A 202 31.77 11.05 -28.40
CA SER A 202 31.37 12.11 -29.35
C SER A 202 29.93 11.88 -29.82
N SER A 203 29.04 12.83 -29.53
CA SER A 203 28.35 13.61 -30.58
C SER A 203 27.55 14.76 -29.97
N SER A 204 27.98 15.99 -30.28
CA SER A 204 27.09 17.16 -30.29
C SER A 204 26.11 17.07 -31.45
N PRO A 205 24.91 17.65 -31.29
CA PRO A 205 24.39 18.52 -32.32
C PRO A 205 24.10 19.94 -31.80
N SER A 206 24.53 20.91 -32.60
CA SER A 206 24.32 22.35 -32.42
C SER A 206 22.87 22.78 -32.56
N ALA A 207 22.59 23.94 -31.97
CA ALA A 207 21.32 24.63 -31.83
C ALA A 207 20.70 25.24 -33.11
N ALA A 208 19.39 25.47 -33.04
CA ALA A 208 18.61 26.55 -33.67
C ALA A 208 17.40 26.80 -32.74
N GLY A 209 17.31 27.90 -31.98
CA GLY A 209 16.97 29.27 -32.40
C GLY A 209 15.44 29.42 -32.42
N GLY A 210 14.73 30.36 -31.78
CA GLY A 210 14.98 31.46 -30.85
C GLY A 210 13.60 32.13 -30.58
N GLY A 211 13.42 32.87 -29.47
CA GLY A 211 12.25 33.75 -29.32
C GLY A 211 11.73 34.05 -27.90
N ALA A 212 12.19 35.19 -27.37
CA ALA A 212 11.56 36.13 -26.43
C ALA A 212 11.41 35.79 -24.91
N PRO A 213 11.63 36.78 -24.01
CA PRO A 213 11.62 36.59 -22.55
C PRO A 213 10.35 37.13 -21.85
N ALA A 214 9.97 36.49 -20.75
CA ALA A 214 9.22 37.05 -19.61
C ALA A 214 9.43 36.07 -18.44
N GLU A 215 10.39 36.31 -17.54
CA GLU A 215 10.26 37.05 -16.27
C GLU A 215 9.21 36.44 -15.30
N GLY A 216 9.73 35.83 -14.22
CA GLY A 216 8.98 35.29 -13.07
C GLY A 216 8.61 33.82 -13.24
N ASP A 217 8.57 32.95 -12.24
CA ASP A 217 8.65 33.06 -10.78
C ASP A 217 8.44 31.62 -10.26
N LEU A 218 9.16 31.23 -9.20
CA LEU A 218 9.01 30.01 -8.37
C LEU A 218 9.34 28.63 -8.95
N ALA A 219 10.02 27.85 -8.10
CA ALA A 219 10.44 26.46 -8.22
C ALA A 219 9.57 25.58 -9.13
N GLU A 220 10.12 25.24 -10.30
CA GLU A 220 9.58 24.27 -11.25
C GLU A 220 9.94 22.85 -10.79
N THR A 221 9.33 22.39 -9.70
CA THR A 221 9.22 20.95 -9.37
C THR A 221 7.82 20.51 -9.74
N GLY A 222 7.55 20.39 -11.03
CA GLY A 222 6.20 20.14 -11.52
C GLY A 222 6.22 19.26 -12.76
N ASN A 223 5.89 17.98 -12.53
CA ASN A 223 5.52 17.00 -13.55
C ASN A 223 4.85 17.67 -14.76
N GLY A 224 5.51 17.63 -15.93
CA GLY A 224 5.11 18.28 -17.18
C GLY A 224 3.86 17.68 -17.84
N ALA A 225 2.88 17.25 -17.05
CA ALA A 225 1.57 16.87 -17.56
C ALA A 225 0.85 18.13 -18.05
N PRO A 226 0.32 18.15 -19.27
CA PRO A 226 -0.35 19.32 -19.84
C PRO A 226 -1.64 19.63 -19.05
N VAL A 227 -1.54 20.52 -18.07
CA VAL A 227 -2.65 21.00 -17.22
C VAL A 227 -3.85 21.55 -18.02
N GLY A 228 -3.63 21.92 -19.29
CA GLY A 228 -4.70 22.31 -20.22
C GLY A 228 -5.66 21.17 -20.57
N VAL A 229 -5.17 19.92 -20.67
CA VAL A 229 -6.00 18.76 -21.06
C VAL A 229 -6.90 18.32 -19.90
N LEU A 230 -6.38 18.31 -18.67
CA LEU A 230 -7.15 17.96 -17.47
C LEU A 230 -8.30 18.96 -17.23
N SER A 231 -8.05 20.25 -17.45
CA SER A 231 -9.07 21.30 -17.28
C SER A 231 -10.22 21.17 -18.30
N ALA A 232 -9.91 20.79 -19.54
CA ALA A 232 -10.93 20.57 -20.57
C ALA A 232 -11.82 19.35 -20.26
N ALA A 233 -11.23 18.26 -19.75
CA ALA A 233 -11.97 17.07 -19.35
C ALA A 233 -12.94 17.36 -18.18
N ALA A 234 -12.50 18.11 -17.17
CA ALA A 234 -13.34 18.52 -16.06
C ALA A 234 -14.54 19.38 -16.52
N ALA A 235 -14.32 20.33 -17.43
CA ALA A 235 -15.39 21.15 -18.00
C ALA A 235 -16.43 20.33 -18.77
N ALA A 236 -15.99 19.33 -19.55
CA ALA A 236 -16.88 18.44 -20.28
C ALA A 236 -17.76 17.59 -19.34
N LEU A 237 -17.19 17.08 -18.26
CA LEU A 237 -17.94 16.30 -17.25
C LEU A 237 -18.96 17.16 -16.51
N LEU A 238 -18.61 18.40 -16.13
CA LEU A 238 -19.55 19.33 -15.50
C LEU A 238 -20.71 19.69 -16.45
N ALA A 239 -20.43 19.88 -17.74
CA ALA A 239 -21.47 20.14 -18.73
C ALA A 239 -22.41 18.94 -18.91
N ALA A 240 -21.87 17.72 -19.00
CA ALA A 240 -22.66 16.50 -19.13
C ALA A 240 -23.53 16.23 -17.87
N GLY A 241 -22.95 16.36 -16.68
CA GLY A 241 -23.68 16.22 -15.41
C GLY A 241 -24.79 17.27 -15.27
N GLY A 242 -24.49 18.53 -15.58
CA GLY A 242 -25.48 19.62 -15.58
C GLY A 242 -26.63 19.37 -16.55
N TYR A 243 -26.35 18.89 -17.76
CA TYR A 243 -27.36 18.56 -18.77
C TYR A 243 -28.30 17.44 -18.31
N LEU A 244 -27.77 16.38 -17.69
CA LEU A 244 -28.58 15.27 -17.16
C LEU A 244 -29.52 15.72 -16.03
N VAL A 245 -29.04 16.57 -15.12
CA VAL A 245 -29.87 17.14 -14.04
C VAL A 245 -30.98 18.04 -14.59
N PHE A 246 -30.67 18.89 -15.58
CA PHE A 246 -31.66 19.74 -16.23
C PHE A 246 -32.76 18.92 -16.92
N ARG A 247 -32.38 17.87 -17.65
CA ARG A 247 -33.33 16.97 -18.32
C ARG A 247 -34.24 16.26 -17.31
N ARG A 248 -33.71 15.83 -16.16
CA ARG A 248 -34.51 15.21 -15.09
C ARG A 248 -35.52 16.17 -14.47
N ARG A 249 -35.14 17.44 -14.24
CA ARG A 249 -36.07 18.46 -13.71
C ARG A 249 -37.21 18.77 -14.68
N LYS A 250 -36.93 18.82 -15.98
CA LYS A 250 -37.97 19.09 -17.00
C LYS A 250 -39.03 17.98 -17.10
N ALA A 251 -38.64 16.72 -16.90
CA ALA A 251 -39.57 15.59 -16.89
C ALA A 251 -40.48 15.55 -15.65
N ALA A 252 -40.05 16.13 -14.52
CA ALA A 252 -40.81 16.13 -13.27
C ALA A 252 -41.82 17.29 -13.14
N GLY A 253 -41.76 18.30 -14.02
CA GLY A 253 -42.60 19.50 -13.98
C GLY A 253 -43.81 19.49 -14.93
N GLN A 254 -44.14 18.36 -15.53
CA GLN A 254 -45.28 18.20 -16.47
C GLN A 254 -46.37 17.26 -15.95
N GLY A 255 -46.46 17.07 -14.63
CA GLY A 255 -47.56 16.37 -13.95
C GLY A 255 -48.56 17.33 -13.33
#